data_AF-A0A452HJY2-F1
#
_entry.id   AF-A0A452HJY2-F1
#
_cell.length_a   1.000
_cell.length_b   1.000
_cell.length_c   1.000
_cell.angle_alpha   90.00
_cell.angle_beta   90.00
_cell.angle_gamma   90.00
#
_symmetry.space_group_name_H-M   'P 1'
#
loop_
_entity.id
_entity.type
_entity.pdbx_description
1 polymer ?
#
loop_
_entity_poly.entity_id
_entity_poly.type
_entity_poly.pdbx_seq_one_letter_code
_entity_poly.pdbx_strand_id
1 'polypeptide(L)'
;MEDDEGYTVLNLRPTKGNSASPSPDGSQEVPPSPRCYRIALGALGAWCIILTLGGIALGTWVFQGHEDCVGAAGNASLGELVSHLRQRLCESAPGSAADGSGCKVCPRDWLPHRDKCYWVSKESKFWSESFKDCEMRTSQMLVIRDREEMEFIQNITQGTNLVWIGLTIKSQEKKWTWVNTSPLDQSL
;
A
#
# COMPACT_ATOMS: atom_id res chain seq x y z
N MET A 1 -43.73 -22.84 -13.37
CA MET A 1 -43.14 -22.20 -14.55
C MET A 1 -41.66 -22.51 -14.52
N GLU A 2 -41.31 -23.80 -14.56
CA GLU A 2 -41.46 -24.75 -15.68
C GLU A 2 -40.54 -24.41 -16.85
N ASP A 3 -39.51 -25.25 -16.91
CA ASP A 3 -38.75 -25.79 -18.03
C ASP A 3 -39.42 -25.76 -19.42
N ASP A 4 -38.62 -25.48 -20.46
CA ASP A 4 -38.87 -25.91 -21.83
C ASP A 4 -37.52 -26.07 -22.59
N GLU A 5 -37.18 -27.35 -22.85
CA GLU A 5 -36.83 -27.96 -24.16
C GLU A 5 -35.98 -27.10 -25.15
N GLY A 6 -34.84 -27.53 -25.69
CA GLY A 6 -34.61 -28.81 -26.35
C GLY A 6 -34.63 -28.64 -27.90
N TYR A 7 -33.64 -29.24 -28.58
CA TYR A 7 -33.61 -29.62 -30.02
C TYR A 7 -33.23 -28.51 -31.06
N THR A 8 -32.52 -28.73 -32.18
CA THR A 8 -31.88 -29.91 -32.82
C THR A 8 -30.92 -29.47 -33.95
N VAL A 9 -29.77 -30.16 -34.02
CA VAL A 9 -29.07 -30.81 -35.16
C VAL A 9 -29.12 -30.27 -36.61
N LEU A 10 -27.91 -30.23 -37.19
CA LEU A 10 -27.46 -29.94 -38.56
C LEU A 10 -28.15 -30.74 -39.70
N ASN A 11 -28.28 -30.10 -40.87
CA ASN A 11 -28.46 -30.78 -42.15
C ASN A 11 -27.54 -30.18 -43.23
N LEU A 12 -26.58 -30.99 -43.68
CA LEU A 12 -25.72 -30.75 -44.84
C LEU A 12 -26.46 -31.15 -46.13
N ARG A 13 -26.39 -30.31 -47.16
CA ARG A 13 -26.72 -30.72 -48.54
C ARG A 13 -25.43 -30.84 -49.37
N PRO A 14 -25.18 -32.00 -49.99
CA PRO A 14 -24.13 -32.16 -50.99
C PRO A 14 -24.68 -31.80 -52.37
N THR A 15 -23.86 -31.21 -53.25
CA THR A 15 -24.14 -31.19 -54.69
C THR A 15 -22.86 -31.43 -55.47
N LYS A 16 -22.79 -32.65 -56.03
CA LYS A 16 -21.94 -33.16 -57.11
C LYS A 16 -22.69 -32.76 -58.41
N GLY A 17 -22.15 -32.18 -59.48
CA GLY A 17 -20.91 -32.39 -60.22
C GLY A 17 -21.27 -32.55 -61.70
N ASN A 18 -20.32 -32.23 -62.61
CA ASN A 18 -20.22 -32.52 -64.07
C ASN A 18 -20.44 -31.31 -65.00
N SER A 19 -19.72 -31.10 -66.12
CA SER A 19 -18.45 -31.61 -66.68
C SER A 19 -18.26 -30.90 -68.03
N ALA A 20 -17.04 -30.49 -68.42
CA ALA A 20 -16.54 -30.48 -69.82
C ALA A 20 -15.09 -29.95 -69.89
N SER A 21 -14.19 -30.77 -70.45
CA SER A 21 -12.82 -30.39 -70.89
C SER A 21 -12.76 -30.34 -72.43
N PRO A 22 -11.73 -29.70 -73.04
CA PRO A 22 -10.57 -30.46 -73.54
C PRO A 22 -9.19 -29.74 -73.46
N SER A 23 -8.11 -30.54 -73.34
CA SER A 23 -6.66 -30.21 -73.43
C SER A 23 -6.20 -29.91 -74.89
N PRO A 24 -4.94 -29.49 -75.25
CA PRO A 24 -3.65 -29.65 -74.54
C PRO A 24 -2.54 -28.55 -74.65
N ASP A 25 -1.47 -28.78 -73.89
CA ASP A 25 -0.04 -28.49 -74.14
C ASP A 25 0.62 -27.16 -73.72
N GLY A 26 1.83 -27.27 -73.14
CA GLY A 26 2.77 -26.14 -72.95
C GLY A 26 3.29 -25.86 -71.53
N SER A 27 4.17 -26.71 -70.99
CA SER A 27 4.99 -26.42 -69.81
C SER A 27 6.17 -25.48 -70.14
N GLN A 28 6.40 -24.42 -69.34
CA GLN A 28 7.72 -24.03 -68.79
C GLN A 28 7.64 -22.66 -68.08
N GLU A 29 7.59 -22.66 -66.74
CA GLU A 29 8.16 -21.56 -65.95
C GLU A 29 9.43 -22.07 -65.25
N VAL A 30 10.53 -21.37 -65.51
CA VAL A 30 11.89 -21.71 -65.08
C VAL A 30 12.05 -21.46 -63.57
N PRO A 31 12.67 -22.36 -62.78
CA PRO A 31 12.92 -22.10 -61.37
C PRO A 31 13.99 -21.00 -61.19
N PRO A 32 13.83 -20.05 -60.25
CA PRO A 32 14.85 -19.05 -59.98
C PRO A 32 16.09 -19.72 -59.38
N SER A 33 17.26 -19.21 -59.76
CA SER A 33 18.56 -19.80 -59.44
C SER A 33 18.82 -19.95 -57.92
N PRO A 34 19.49 -21.03 -57.46
CA PRO A 34 19.79 -21.28 -56.04
C PRO A 34 20.76 -20.25 -55.42
N ARG A 35 21.34 -19.36 -56.24
CA ARG A 35 22.24 -18.29 -55.78
C ARG A 35 21.48 -17.06 -55.28
N CYS A 36 20.33 -16.73 -55.87
CA CYS A 36 19.51 -15.60 -55.42
C CYS A 36 18.86 -15.87 -54.06
N TYR A 37 18.42 -17.10 -53.80
CA TYR A 37 17.85 -17.50 -52.51
C TYR A 37 18.89 -17.46 -51.37
N ARG A 38 20.15 -17.83 -51.63
CA ARG A 38 21.22 -17.78 -50.62
C ARG A 38 21.67 -16.36 -50.28
N ILE A 39 21.70 -15.46 -51.26
CA ILE A 39 21.99 -14.04 -51.03
C ILE A 39 20.81 -13.37 -50.31
N ALA A 40 19.58 -13.72 -50.66
CA ALA A 40 18.38 -13.24 -49.96
C ALA A 40 18.32 -13.74 -48.50
N LEU A 41 18.65 -15.01 -48.23
CA LEU A 41 18.76 -15.53 -46.85
C LEU A 41 19.87 -14.83 -46.05
N GLY A 42 21.02 -14.56 -46.69
CA GLY A 42 22.14 -13.85 -46.07
C GLY A 42 21.83 -12.39 -45.78
N ALA A 43 21.15 -11.70 -46.70
CA ALA A 43 20.73 -10.31 -46.54
C ALA A 43 19.64 -10.17 -45.47
N LEU A 44 18.65 -11.07 -45.45
CA LEU A 44 17.62 -11.10 -44.41
C LEU A 44 18.21 -11.51 -43.05
N GLY A 45 19.14 -12.46 -43.01
CA GLY A 45 19.85 -12.84 -41.80
C GLY A 45 20.73 -11.72 -41.25
N ALA A 46 21.49 -11.03 -42.10
CA ALA A 46 22.30 -9.87 -41.73
C ALA A 46 21.41 -8.70 -41.28
N TRP A 47 20.26 -8.48 -41.94
CA TRP A 47 19.29 -7.47 -41.53
C TRP A 47 18.65 -7.79 -40.18
N CYS A 48 18.29 -9.06 -39.94
CA CYS A 48 17.82 -9.52 -38.63
C CYS A 48 18.90 -9.34 -37.55
N ILE A 49 20.17 -9.62 -37.86
CA ILE A 49 21.28 -9.42 -36.91
C ILE A 49 21.52 -7.92 -36.64
N ILE A 50 21.42 -7.05 -37.65
CA ILE A 50 21.54 -5.60 -37.48
C ILE A 50 20.35 -5.05 -36.69
N LEU A 51 19.14 -5.55 -36.90
CA LEU A 51 17.95 -5.18 -36.13
C LEU A 51 18.00 -5.71 -34.69
N THR A 52 18.55 -6.90 -34.45
CA THR A 52 18.71 -7.41 -33.07
C THR A 52 19.84 -6.69 -32.35
N LEU A 53 20.99 -6.41 -32.99
CA LEU A 53 22.07 -5.66 -32.37
C LEU A 53 21.73 -4.17 -32.17
N GLY A 54 21.05 -3.55 -33.14
CA GLY A 54 20.50 -2.19 -33.02
C GLY A 54 19.36 -2.11 -31.99
N GLY A 55 18.54 -3.15 -31.89
CA GLY A 55 17.50 -3.29 -30.86
C GLY A 55 18.06 -3.59 -29.47
N ILE A 56 19.25 -4.21 -29.36
CA ILE A 56 19.98 -4.36 -28.10
C ILE A 56 20.64 -3.03 -27.73
N ALA A 57 21.14 -2.23 -28.68
CA ALA A 57 21.65 -0.87 -28.40
C ALA A 57 20.51 0.10 -28.01
N LEU A 58 19.38 0.06 -28.70
CA LEU A 58 18.18 0.85 -28.37
C LEU A 58 17.49 0.30 -27.13
N GLY A 59 17.49 -1.02 -26.93
CA GLY A 59 16.99 -1.68 -25.74
C GLY A 59 17.83 -1.35 -24.52
N THR A 60 19.15 -1.34 -24.63
CA THR A 60 20.04 -0.89 -23.53
C THR A 60 19.97 0.62 -23.32
N TRP A 61 19.68 1.43 -24.34
CA TRP A 61 19.32 2.85 -24.16
C TRP A 61 17.93 3.06 -23.56
N VAL A 62 16.97 2.15 -23.79
CA VAL A 62 15.64 2.16 -23.17
C VAL A 62 15.67 1.56 -21.76
N PHE A 63 16.64 0.70 -21.45
CA PHE A 63 16.87 0.16 -20.11
C PHE A 63 17.88 0.98 -19.27
N GLN A 64 18.59 1.95 -19.85
CA GLN A 64 19.36 2.99 -19.13
C GLN A 64 18.73 4.39 -19.31
N GLY A 65 17.41 4.43 -19.54
CA GLY A 65 16.64 5.64 -19.81
C GLY A 65 15.59 6.00 -18.77
N HIS A 66 15.64 5.41 -17.57
CA HIS A 66 14.92 5.90 -16.38
C HIS A 66 15.55 5.31 -15.10
N GLU A 67 16.77 5.74 -14.79
CA GLU A 67 17.39 5.49 -13.47
C GLU A 67 17.61 6.81 -12.74
N ASP A 68 16.51 7.55 -12.58
CA ASP A 68 16.24 8.54 -11.54
C ASP A 68 14.73 8.37 -11.25
N CYS A 69 14.21 7.71 -10.21
CA CYS A 69 14.67 7.56 -8.84
C CYS A 69 14.54 6.10 -8.36
N VAL A 70 15.63 5.33 -8.43
CA VAL A 70 15.95 4.37 -7.35
C VAL A 70 17.42 4.61 -7.00
N GLY A 71 17.72 5.87 -6.65
CA GLY A 71 18.77 6.08 -5.66
C GLY A 71 18.39 5.24 -4.46
N ALA A 72 19.36 4.51 -3.91
CA ALA A 72 19.22 3.80 -2.64
C ALA A 72 18.37 4.66 -1.70
N ALA A 73 17.09 4.30 -1.57
CA ALA A 73 16.19 4.88 -0.59
C ALA A 73 16.72 4.30 0.71
N GLY A 74 17.70 5.01 1.25
CA GLY A 74 18.36 4.63 2.46
C GLY A 74 17.31 4.40 3.54
N ASN A 75 17.74 3.62 4.49
CA ASN A 75 17.48 3.82 5.92
C ASN A 75 17.74 5.26 6.45
N ALA A 76 17.77 6.28 5.59
CA ALA A 76 17.90 7.70 5.86
C ALA A 76 16.92 8.47 4.94
N SER A 77 15.71 8.75 5.42
CA SER A 77 14.78 9.73 4.79
C SER A 77 13.51 9.96 5.62
N LEU A 78 13.01 8.96 6.35
CA LEU A 78 11.83 9.17 7.20
C LEU A 78 12.12 10.07 8.40
N GLY A 79 13.26 9.87 9.06
CA GLY A 79 13.66 10.68 10.23
C GLY A 79 13.87 12.16 9.87
N GLU A 80 14.50 12.42 8.73
CA GLU A 80 14.79 13.77 8.24
C GLU A 80 13.52 14.48 7.72
N LEU A 81 12.64 13.75 7.04
CA LEU A 81 11.35 14.32 6.64
C LEU A 81 10.49 14.64 7.87
N VAL A 82 10.49 13.76 8.87
CA VAL A 82 9.76 13.99 10.13
C VAL A 82 10.35 15.15 10.91
N SER A 83 11.67 15.35 10.93
CA SER A 83 12.30 16.49 11.60
C SER A 83 11.93 17.82 10.91
N HIS A 84 11.98 17.87 9.57
CA HIS A 84 11.56 19.04 8.80
C HIS A 84 10.07 19.36 8.97
N LEU A 85 9.20 18.34 8.93
CA LEU A 85 7.78 18.51 9.15
C LEU A 85 7.49 19.02 10.57
N ARG A 86 8.18 18.50 11.58
CA ARG A 86 8.08 19.01 12.96
C ARG A 86 8.47 20.47 13.02
N GLN A 87 9.65 20.85 12.51
CA GLN A 87 10.10 22.24 12.53
C GLN A 87 9.06 23.19 11.90
N ARG A 88 8.50 22.80 10.75
CA ARG A 88 7.48 23.60 10.05
C ARG A 88 6.14 23.69 10.79
N LEU A 89 5.67 22.59 11.39
CA LEU A 89 4.40 22.54 12.14
C LEU A 89 4.49 23.26 13.48
N CYS A 90 5.68 23.31 14.08
CA CYS A 90 5.91 23.88 15.39
C CYS A 90 6.14 25.40 15.37
N GLU A 91 6.65 25.94 14.26
CA GLU A 91 6.89 27.38 14.09
C GLU A 91 5.58 28.21 14.01
N SER A 92 4.45 27.57 13.69
CA SER A 92 3.16 28.25 13.51
C SER A 92 2.28 28.30 14.76
N ALA A 93 2.73 27.78 15.91
CA ALA A 93 1.96 27.78 17.15
C ALA A 93 2.25 29.06 17.98
N PRO A 94 1.32 30.03 18.07
CA PRO A 94 1.51 31.19 18.93
C PRO A 94 1.22 30.77 20.37
N GLY A 95 2.26 30.58 21.18
CA GLY A 95 2.12 30.37 22.62
C GLY A 95 3.07 29.37 23.30
N SER A 96 3.98 28.69 22.58
CA SER A 96 4.94 27.77 23.22
C SER A 96 6.23 28.49 23.62
N ALA A 97 6.12 29.39 24.60
CA ALA A 97 7.28 29.84 25.37
C ALA A 97 7.02 29.52 26.85
N ALA A 98 7.97 28.79 27.45
CA ALA A 98 8.05 28.35 28.85
C ALA A 98 7.47 26.97 29.18
N ASP A 99 7.98 25.92 28.54
CA ASP A 99 8.54 24.78 29.27
C ASP A 99 9.44 23.99 28.31
N GLY A 100 10.48 23.32 28.80
CA GLY A 100 11.46 22.58 27.97
C GLY A 100 10.90 21.40 27.15
N SER A 101 9.59 21.28 27.02
CA SER A 101 8.91 20.29 26.19
C SER A 101 8.99 20.69 24.72
N GLY A 102 9.96 20.15 24.00
CA GLY A 102 10.06 20.32 22.54
C GLY A 102 8.72 19.98 21.86
N CYS A 103 8.36 20.77 20.85
CA CYS A 103 7.08 20.63 20.15
C CYS A 103 6.83 19.20 19.65
N LYS A 104 5.70 18.63 20.05
CA LYS A 104 5.29 17.27 19.70
C LYS A 104 4.19 17.31 18.65
N VAL A 105 4.44 16.60 17.55
CA VAL A 105 3.45 16.37 16.51
C VAL A 105 2.72 15.07 16.80
N CYS A 106 1.41 15.13 16.92
CA CYS A 106 0.55 13.98 17.13
C CYS A 106 0.04 13.38 15.82
N PRO A 107 -0.30 12.08 15.79
CA PRO A 107 -0.99 11.49 14.65
C PRO A 107 -2.32 12.21 14.37
N ARG A 108 -2.83 12.05 13.16
CA ARG A 108 -4.13 12.62 12.77
C ARG A 108 -5.22 12.11 13.71
N ASP A 109 -6.12 13.02 14.13
CA ASP A 109 -7.24 12.75 15.04
C ASP A 109 -6.84 12.40 16.48
N TRP A 110 -5.58 12.68 16.87
CA TRP A 110 -5.11 12.64 18.25
C TRP A 110 -5.02 14.05 18.82
N LEU A 111 -5.35 14.19 20.10
CA LEU A 111 -5.33 15.45 20.82
C LEU A 111 -3.96 15.64 21.48
N PRO A 112 -3.21 16.72 21.14
CA PRO A 112 -1.96 17.03 21.81
C PRO A 112 -2.22 17.63 23.20
N HIS A 113 -1.46 17.17 24.20
CA HIS A 113 -1.41 17.83 25.51
C HIS A 113 -0.05 17.56 26.17
N ARG A 114 0.67 18.63 26.51
CA ARG A 114 2.07 18.59 26.99
C ARG A 114 2.97 17.78 26.06
N ASP A 115 3.64 16.76 26.59
CA ASP A 115 4.55 15.87 25.88
C ASP A 115 3.87 14.60 25.32
N LYS A 116 2.53 14.54 25.35
CA LYS A 116 1.74 13.35 25.00
C LYS A 116 0.69 13.65 23.93
N CYS A 117 0.24 12.56 23.30
CA CYS A 117 -0.87 12.55 22.36
C CYS A 117 -1.95 11.60 22.87
N TYR A 118 -3.20 12.03 22.83
CA TYR A 118 -4.34 11.28 23.36
C TYR A 118 -5.33 10.94 22.25
N TRP A 119 -5.88 9.74 22.30
CA TRP A 119 -6.93 9.31 21.39
C TRP A 119 -8.05 8.66 22.18
N VAL A 120 -9.28 9.03 21.84
CA VAL A 120 -10.49 8.52 22.49
C VAL A 120 -11.25 7.72 21.46
N SER A 121 -11.49 6.44 21.77
CA SER A 121 -12.31 5.57 20.94
C SER A 121 -13.74 6.10 20.85
N LYS A 122 -14.31 6.06 19.64
CA LYS A 122 -15.74 6.32 19.42
C LYS A 122 -16.60 5.07 19.64
N GLU A 123 -15.97 3.91 19.74
CA GLU A 123 -16.62 2.62 19.94
C GLU A 123 -16.65 2.26 21.43
N SER A 124 -17.78 1.72 21.88
CA SER A 124 -17.92 1.12 23.21
C SER A 124 -17.50 -0.35 23.14
N LYS A 125 -16.41 -0.69 23.82
CA LYS A 125 -15.82 -2.04 23.89
C LYS A 125 -15.67 -2.46 25.34
N PHE A 126 -15.40 -3.74 25.59
CA PHE A 126 -14.99 -4.17 26.94
C PHE A 126 -13.59 -3.65 27.27
N TRP A 127 -13.24 -3.60 28.56
CA TRP A 127 -11.92 -3.12 29.00
C TRP A 127 -10.76 -3.86 28.33
N SER A 128 -10.84 -5.19 28.24
CA SER A 128 -9.79 -6.03 27.64
C SER A 128 -9.63 -5.82 26.13
N GLU A 129 -10.72 -5.56 25.42
CA GLU A 129 -10.71 -5.22 23.99
C GLU A 129 -10.16 -3.81 23.77
N SER A 130 -10.54 -2.86 24.63
CA SER A 130 -10.04 -1.48 24.59
C SER A 130 -8.55 -1.42 24.86
N PHE A 131 -8.05 -2.23 25.80
CA PHE A 131 -6.63 -2.39 26.09
C PHE A 131 -5.87 -2.88 24.85
N LYS A 132 -6.36 -3.95 24.20
CA LYS A 132 -5.76 -4.46 22.95
C LYS A 132 -5.82 -3.46 21.80
N ASP A 133 -6.90 -2.67 21.68
CA ASP A 133 -7.01 -1.63 20.66
C ASP A 133 -5.92 -0.56 20.82
N CYS A 134 -5.62 -0.16 22.07
CA CYS A 134 -4.52 0.75 22.35
C CYS A 134 -3.17 0.16 21.91
N GLU A 135 -2.90 -1.12 22.22
CA GLU A 135 -1.67 -1.81 21.82
C GLU A 135 -1.54 -1.93 20.29
N MET A 136 -2.62 -2.28 19.59
CA MET A 136 -2.63 -2.36 18.11
C MET A 136 -2.33 -1.01 17.45
N ARG A 137 -2.66 0.10 18.12
CA ARG A 137 -2.33 1.47 17.67
C ARG A 137 -0.92 1.91 18.06
N THR A 138 -0.07 1.00 18.54
CA THR A 138 1.28 1.30 19.05
C THR A 138 1.25 2.35 20.17
N SER A 139 0.21 2.32 20.99
CA SER A 139 -0.05 3.26 22.07
C SER A 139 -0.31 2.54 23.39
N GLN A 140 -0.40 3.31 24.48
CA GLN A 140 -0.67 2.78 25.81
C GLN A 140 -2.05 3.26 26.28
N MET A 141 -2.79 2.37 26.94
CA MET A 141 -4.04 2.73 27.61
C MET A 141 -3.78 3.80 28.68
N LEU A 142 -4.70 4.76 28.81
CA LEU A 142 -4.51 5.98 29.60
C LEU A 142 -4.03 5.70 31.04
N VAL A 143 -2.91 6.31 31.42
CA VAL A 143 -2.39 6.37 32.79
C VAL A 143 -2.32 7.83 33.21
N ILE A 144 -3.11 8.19 34.23
CA ILE A 144 -3.18 9.55 34.76
C ILE A 144 -2.08 9.73 35.79
N ARG A 145 -1.23 10.74 35.61
CA ARG A 145 -0.06 10.98 36.47
C ARG A 145 -0.25 12.14 37.45
N ASP A 146 -1.05 13.14 37.06
CA ASP A 146 -1.26 14.36 37.83
C ASP A 146 -2.67 14.89 37.62
N ARG A 147 -3.03 15.87 38.47
CA ARG A 147 -4.35 16.50 38.47
C ARG A 147 -4.63 17.25 37.18
N GLU A 148 -3.64 17.91 36.59
CA GLU A 148 -3.84 18.66 35.35
C GLU A 148 -4.15 17.71 34.18
N GLU A 149 -3.48 16.56 34.11
CA GLU A 149 -3.81 15.49 33.15
C GLU A 149 -5.24 14.98 33.39
N MET A 150 -5.66 14.82 34.64
CA MET A 150 -7.05 14.44 34.95
C MET A 150 -8.06 15.48 34.45
N GLU A 151 -7.83 16.76 34.72
CA GLU A 151 -8.70 17.86 34.29
C GLU A 151 -8.78 17.95 32.75
N PHE A 152 -7.66 17.74 32.06
CA PHE A 152 -7.63 17.65 30.60
C PHE A 152 -8.52 16.50 30.08
N ILE A 153 -8.41 15.31 30.68
CA ILE A 153 -9.21 14.14 30.28
C ILE A 153 -10.71 14.37 30.54
N GLN A 154 -11.07 14.98 31.66
CA GLN A 154 -12.47 15.32 31.95
C GLN A 154 -13.03 16.31 30.92
N ASN A 155 -12.23 17.29 30.51
CA ASN A 155 -12.64 18.28 29.50
C ASN A 155 -12.88 17.63 28.13
N ILE A 156 -11.96 16.79 27.65
CA ILE A 156 -12.11 16.16 26.31
C ILE A 156 -13.22 15.10 26.27
N THR A 157 -13.56 14.49 27.41
CA THR A 157 -14.67 13.53 27.53
C THR A 157 -16.01 14.20 27.84
N GLN A 158 -16.02 15.54 27.98
CA GLN A 158 -17.18 16.36 28.35
C GLN A 158 -17.82 15.91 29.67
N GLY A 159 -17.02 15.31 30.57
CA GLY A 159 -17.44 14.81 31.88
C GLY A 159 -18.52 13.72 31.89
N THR A 160 -19.01 13.27 30.74
CA THR A 160 -20.22 12.42 30.61
C THR A 160 -19.98 11.15 29.83
N ASN A 161 -18.96 11.12 28.96
CA ASN A 161 -18.59 9.92 28.23
C ASN A 161 -17.73 9.02 29.13
N LEU A 162 -18.28 7.86 29.49
CA LEU A 162 -17.53 6.83 30.20
C LEU A 162 -16.44 6.29 29.27
N VAL A 163 -15.18 6.52 29.63
CA VAL A 163 -14.01 6.02 28.92
C VAL A 163 -13.27 5.00 29.76
N TRP A 164 -12.75 3.95 29.11
CA TRP A 164 -11.87 3.02 29.80
C TRP A 164 -10.49 3.62 30.02
N ILE A 165 -9.97 3.44 31.23
CA ILE A 165 -8.62 3.84 31.63
C ILE A 165 -7.77 2.62 31.96
N GLY A 166 -6.45 2.79 31.98
CA GLY A 166 -5.47 1.74 32.21
C GLY A 166 -5.34 1.30 33.67
N LEU A 167 -6.41 1.32 34.46
CA LEU A 167 -6.40 0.89 35.86
C LEU A 167 -6.81 -0.59 35.96
N THR A 168 -6.03 -1.38 36.69
CA THR A 168 -6.27 -2.84 36.86
C THR A 168 -6.00 -3.30 38.29
N ILE A 169 -6.62 -4.40 38.70
CA ILE A 169 -6.40 -5.03 40.02
C ILE A 169 -5.54 -6.26 39.83
N LYS A 170 -4.38 -6.31 40.50
CA LYS A 170 -3.59 -7.55 40.59
C LYS A 170 -4.24 -8.50 41.59
N SER A 171 -4.65 -9.68 41.11
CA SER A 171 -5.41 -10.67 41.87
C SER A 171 -4.77 -11.09 43.19
N GLN A 172 -3.44 -11.15 43.26
CA GLN A 172 -2.71 -11.57 44.47
C GLN A 172 -2.72 -10.49 45.57
N GLU A 173 -2.67 -9.22 45.19
CA GLU A 173 -2.48 -8.10 46.13
C GLU A 173 -3.78 -7.35 46.42
N LYS A 174 -4.83 -7.55 45.61
CA LYS A 174 -6.10 -6.78 45.66
C LYS A 174 -5.88 -5.26 45.66
N LYS A 175 -4.80 -4.80 45.02
CA LYS A 175 -4.42 -3.40 44.90
C LYS A 175 -4.64 -2.92 43.47
N TRP A 176 -5.06 -1.67 43.35
CA TRP A 176 -5.12 -0.97 42.07
C TRP A 176 -3.71 -0.61 41.59
N THR A 177 -3.43 -0.96 40.35
CA THR A 177 -2.19 -0.66 39.65
C THR A 177 -2.51 -0.20 38.25
N TRP A 178 -1.70 0.69 37.72
CA TRP A 178 -1.77 1.10 36.33
C TRP A 178 -1.16 0.05 35.40
N VAL A 179 -1.55 0.06 34.12
CA VAL A 179 -1.00 -0.82 33.07
C VAL A 179 0.52 -0.65 32.88
N ASN A 180 1.09 0.48 33.27
CA ASN A 180 2.55 0.71 33.29
C ASN A 180 3.22 0.16 34.57
N THR A 181 2.52 -0.65 35.36
CA THR A 181 2.94 -1.26 36.63
C THR A 181 3.11 -0.31 37.82
N SER A 182 2.87 0.99 37.65
CA SER A 182 2.91 1.95 38.76
C SER A 182 1.71 1.77 39.70
N PRO A 183 1.88 1.98 41.02
CA PRO A 183 0.76 1.98 41.96
C PRO A 183 -0.15 3.19 41.73
N LEU A 184 -1.44 3.05 42.07
CA LEU A 184 -2.35 4.20 42.10
C LEU A 184 -1.95 5.14 43.24
N ASP A 185 -1.70 6.41 42.92
CA ASP A 185 -1.62 7.49 43.90
C ASP A 185 -3.04 7.95 44.27
N GLN A 186 -3.35 7.98 45.56
CA GLN A 186 -4.67 8.37 46.08
C GLN A 186 -4.80 9.89 46.26
N SER A 187 -3.74 10.67 46.02
CA SER A 187 -3.73 12.13 46.18
C SER A 187 -4.04 12.92 44.90
N LEU A 188 -4.39 12.21 43.80
CA LEU A 188 -4.83 12.78 42.52
C LEU A 188 -6.14 13.58 42.63
#